data_AF-A0A7M1S3G5-F1
#
_entry.id   AF-A0A7M1S3G5-F1
#
_cell.length_a   1.000
_cell.length_b   1.000
_cell.length_c   1.000
_cell.angle_alpha   90.00
_cell.angle_beta   90.00
_cell.angle_gamma   90.00
#
_symmetry.space_group_name_H-M   'P 1'
#
loop_
_entity.id
_entity.type
_entity.pdbx_description
1 polymer ?
#
loop_
_entity_poly.entity_id
_entity_poly.type
_entity_poly.pdbx_seq_one_letter_code
_entity_poly.pdbx_strand_id
1 'polypeptide(L)'
;MREKYLEEDALLLVEQNFYFLQTGAFFTTLSKEYNLSHSCNLQIIKEFDKAQVYRFNENIIRQVLENAKESSKEETILFEYFVEMNAFRGICMAMVEALKLERGFKHFLQEKLAHQFDSFVDIISFVRNVLSHNIHADIYLDEKDYEGTLKRILRCRRDPNVHFDFLYSRDLEEIQSPAPEYGFKCTINFQNLNNNTPFLEVISLWELMMLSELCFNLVIAYRLSKTS
;
A
#
# COMPACT_ATOMS: atom_id res chain seq x y z
N MET A 1 26.12 1.59 -10.49
CA MET A 1 26.11 2.60 -9.41
C MET A 1 24.76 3.32 -9.35
N ARG A 2 24.26 3.92 -10.45
CA ARG A 2 22.96 4.61 -10.51
C ARG A 2 21.76 3.74 -10.09
N GLU A 3 21.66 2.53 -10.61
CA GLU A 3 20.57 1.60 -10.27
C GLU A 3 20.59 1.09 -8.81
N LYS A 4 21.75 1.12 -8.14
CA LYS A 4 21.82 0.78 -6.71
C LYS A 4 21.07 1.82 -5.89
N TYR A 5 21.23 3.09 -6.23
CA TYR A 5 20.46 4.17 -5.62
C TYR A 5 18.98 4.03 -5.92
N LEU A 6 18.62 3.62 -7.15
CA LEU A 6 17.20 3.36 -7.49
C LEU A 6 16.56 2.21 -6.69
N GLU A 7 17.28 1.11 -6.42
CA GLU A 7 16.76 0.03 -5.55
C GLU A 7 16.53 0.59 -4.14
N GLU A 8 17.54 1.22 -3.53
CA GLU A 8 17.41 1.76 -2.17
C GLU A 8 16.33 2.85 -2.05
N ASP A 9 16.19 3.72 -3.07
CA ASP A 9 15.14 4.74 -3.12
C ASP A 9 13.75 4.11 -3.17
N ALA A 10 13.56 3.07 -4.00
CA ALA A 10 12.29 2.35 -4.08
C ALA A 10 11.94 1.66 -2.76
N LEU A 11 12.91 0.98 -2.13
CA LEU A 11 12.70 0.33 -0.82
C LEU A 11 12.39 1.36 0.28
N LEU A 12 13.09 2.50 0.28
CA LEU A 12 12.81 3.59 1.22
C LEU A 12 11.40 4.16 1.03
N LEU A 13 10.92 4.26 -0.22
CA LEU A 13 9.55 4.71 -0.49
C LEU A 13 8.50 3.72 0.03
N VAL A 14 8.75 2.40 -0.04
CA VAL A 14 7.86 1.40 0.59
C VAL A 14 7.76 1.70 2.09
N GLU A 15 8.89 1.87 2.77
CA GLU A 15 8.93 2.16 4.20
C GLU A 15 8.22 3.47 4.57
N GLN A 16 8.54 4.56 3.87
CA GLN A 16 7.94 5.88 4.12
C GLN A 16 6.43 5.87 3.96
N ASN A 17 5.91 5.20 2.92
CA ASN A 17 4.47 5.10 2.72
C ASN A 17 3.80 4.21 3.77
N PHE A 18 4.48 3.16 4.27
CA PHE A 18 3.95 2.35 5.36
C PHE A 18 3.91 3.14 6.68
N TYR A 19 4.94 3.92 6.99
CA TYR A 19 4.89 4.84 8.14
C TYR A 19 3.79 5.90 7.99
N PHE A 20 3.58 6.43 6.78
CA PHE A 20 2.48 7.34 6.48
C PHE A 20 1.11 6.68 6.71
N LEU A 21 0.93 5.42 6.29
CA LEU A 21 -0.29 4.65 6.54
C LEU A 21 -0.58 4.52 8.04
N GLN A 22 0.41 4.05 8.81
CA GLN A 22 0.25 3.81 10.25
C GLN A 22 -0.06 5.11 11.02
N THR A 23 0.68 6.18 10.73
CA THR A 23 0.48 7.47 11.39
C THR A 23 -0.83 8.15 10.96
N GLY A 24 -1.20 8.04 9.69
CA GLY A 24 -2.48 8.57 9.20
C GLY A 24 -3.69 7.84 9.78
N ALA A 25 -3.63 6.51 9.93
CA ALA A 25 -4.66 5.72 10.61
C ALA A 25 -4.79 6.11 12.09
N PHE A 26 -3.66 6.31 12.77
CA PHE A 26 -3.66 6.83 14.15
C PHE A 26 -4.34 8.21 14.24
N PHE A 27 -3.97 9.17 13.39
CA PHE A 27 -4.57 10.51 13.41
C PHE A 27 -6.06 10.51 13.04
N THR A 28 -6.49 9.61 12.14
CA THR A 28 -7.90 9.40 11.82
C THR A 28 -8.67 8.92 13.05
N THR A 29 -8.15 7.92 13.74
CA THR A 29 -8.78 7.40 14.97
C THR A 29 -8.86 8.50 16.02
N LEU A 30 -7.78 9.25 16.20
CA LEU A 30 -7.71 10.35 17.15
C LEU A 30 -8.71 11.47 16.85
N SER A 31 -8.90 11.84 15.58
CA SER A 31 -9.82 12.91 15.18
C SER A 31 -11.30 12.50 15.27
N LYS A 32 -11.62 11.21 15.10
CA LYS A 32 -12.96 10.65 15.38
C LYS A 32 -13.25 10.63 16.88
N GLU A 33 -12.25 10.29 17.70
CA GLU A 33 -12.43 10.15 19.15
C GLU A 33 -12.50 11.51 19.86
N TYR A 34 -11.61 12.46 19.52
CA TYR A 34 -11.47 13.75 20.21
C TYR A 34 -11.84 14.92 19.31
N ASN A 35 -12.45 15.97 19.89
CA ASN A 35 -12.75 17.19 19.14
C ASN A 35 -11.48 18.04 18.99
N LEU A 36 -10.69 17.74 17.95
CA LEU A 36 -9.43 18.43 17.66
C LEU A 36 -9.63 19.80 17.01
N SER A 37 -10.80 20.09 16.44
CA SER A 37 -11.07 21.38 15.78
C SER A 37 -11.09 22.55 16.77
N HIS A 38 -11.50 22.30 18.02
CA HIS A 38 -11.51 23.31 19.09
C HIS A 38 -10.39 23.15 20.11
N SER A 39 -9.77 21.97 20.20
CA SER A 39 -8.77 21.67 21.24
C SER A 39 -7.33 22.02 20.84
N CYS A 40 -7.10 22.41 19.58
CA CYS A 40 -5.76 22.64 19.04
C CYS A 40 -5.63 24.01 18.38
N ASN A 41 -4.40 24.57 18.39
CA ASN A 41 -4.08 25.73 17.57
C ASN A 41 -3.97 25.31 16.10
N LEU A 42 -4.88 25.80 15.26
CA LEU A 42 -4.93 25.48 13.83
C LEU A 42 -4.12 26.46 12.96
N GLN A 43 -3.44 27.44 13.57
CA GLN A 43 -2.56 28.38 12.87
C GLN A 43 -1.21 27.72 12.55
N ILE A 44 -1.23 26.79 11.60
CA ILE A 44 -0.05 26.04 11.17
C ILE A 44 0.70 26.85 10.12
N ILE A 45 2.00 27.03 10.35
CA ILE A 45 2.91 27.71 9.43
C ILE A 45 4.09 26.79 9.10
N LYS A 46 4.56 26.86 7.85
CA LYS A 46 5.81 26.24 7.42
C LYS A 46 6.75 27.32 6.92
N GLU A 47 7.88 27.44 7.60
CA GLU A 47 8.98 28.34 7.23
C GLU A 47 9.96 27.57 6.33
N PHE A 48 10.36 28.17 5.22
CA PHE A 48 11.33 27.57 4.29
C PHE A 48 12.69 28.26 4.38
N ASP A 49 12.69 29.58 4.21
CA ASP A 49 13.84 30.46 4.37
C ASP A 49 13.45 31.72 5.16
N LYS A 50 14.39 32.67 5.31
CA LYS A 50 14.19 33.87 6.16
C LYS A 50 13.03 34.78 5.74
N ALA A 51 12.43 34.58 4.56
CA ALA A 51 11.37 35.45 4.04
C ALA A 51 10.11 34.71 3.59
N GLN A 52 10.18 33.38 3.39
CA GLN A 52 9.06 32.61 2.84
C GLN A 52 8.38 31.75 3.90
N VAL A 53 7.12 32.09 4.17
CA VAL A 53 6.23 31.36 5.07
C VAL A 53 4.99 30.92 4.31
N TYR A 54 4.73 29.61 4.30
CA TYR A 54 3.46 29.06 3.85
C TYR A 54 2.52 28.93 5.04
N ARG A 55 1.31 29.47 4.93
CA ARG A 55 0.26 29.39 5.96
C ARG A 55 -0.80 28.41 5.51
N PHE A 56 -1.04 27.37 6.30
CA PHE A 56 -2.12 26.44 6.02
C PHE A 56 -3.47 27.10 6.31
N ASN A 57 -4.49 26.73 5.54
CA ASN A 57 -5.82 27.30 5.68
C ASN A 57 -6.53 26.69 6.90
N GLU A 58 -6.63 27.48 7.98
CA GLU A 58 -7.29 27.09 9.22
C GLU A 58 -8.74 26.60 9.02
N ASN A 59 -9.51 27.26 8.15
CA ASN A 59 -10.90 26.88 7.91
C ASN A 59 -11.02 25.50 7.25
N ILE A 60 -10.10 25.18 6.32
CA ILE A 60 -10.07 23.85 5.70
C ILE A 60 -9.70 22.79 6.75
N ILE A 61 -8.69 23.06 7.57
CA ILE A 61 -8.28 22.12 8.64
C ILE A 61 -9.45 21.89 9.61
N ARG A 62 -10.10 22.97 10.04
CA ARG A 62 -11.25 22.93 10.95
C ARG A 62 -12.39 22.08 10.38
N GLN A 63 -12.78 22.31 9.13
CA GLN A 63 -13.84 21.54 8.46
C GLN A 63 -13.54 20.05 8.39
N VAL A 64 -12.29 19.67 8.06
CA VAL A 64 -11.90 18.25 8.00
C VAL A 64 -11.95 17.60 9.39
N LEU A 65 -11.50 18.30 10.43
CA LEU A 65 -11.52 17.80 11.80
C LEU A 65 -12.94 17.72 12.38
N GLU A 66 -13.82 18.68 12.07
CA GLU A 66 -15.23 18.66 12.46
C GLU A 66 -15.96 17.50 11.78
N ASN A 67 -15.77 17.32 10.47
CA ASN A 67 -16.33 16.19 9.74
C ASN A 67 -15.87 14.84 10.34
N ALA A 68 -14.58 14.71 10.64
CA ALA A 68 -14.06 13.51 11.31
C ALA A 68 -14.75 13.22 12.64
N LYS A 69 -15.02 14.27 13.43
CA LYS A 69 -15.63 14.12 14.76
C LYS A 69 -17.12 13.80 14.71
N GLU A 70 -17.81 14.31 13.69
CA GLU A 70 -19.24 14.12 13.48
C GLU A 70 -19.57 12.76 12.84
N SER A 71 -18.63 12.18 12.11
CA SER A 71 -18.77 10.84 11.52
C SER A 71 -18.82 9.73 12.56
N SER A 72 -19.55 8.66 12.22
CA SER A 72 -19.55 7.44 13.01
C SER A 72 -18.18 6.73 12.96
N LYS A 73 -17.97 5.75 13.85
CA LYS A 73 -16.72 4.97 13.83
C LYS A 73 -16.58 4.17 12.54
N GLU A 74 -17.70 3.69 12.02
CA GLU A 74 -17.80 2.84 10.83
C GLU A 74 -17.75 3.61 9.51
N GLU A 75 -18.01 4.92 9.51
CA GLU A 75 -17.95 5.76 8.32
C GLU A 75 -16.52 6.11 7.94
N THR A 76 -16.07 5.70 6.74
CA THR A 76 -14.80 6.15 6.19
C THR A 76 -14.86 7.63 5.84
N ILE A 77 -14.00 8.43 6.45
CA ILE A 77 -13.92 9.87 6.18
C ILE A 77 -12.93 10.17 5.07
N LEU A 78 -13.01 11.37 4.50
CA LEU A 78 -12.15 11.78 3.39
C LEU A 78 -10.65 11.63 3.68
N PHE A 79 -10.23 12.05 4.88
CA PHE A 79 -8.83 11.95 5.30
C PHE A 79 -8.35 10.50 5.39
N GLU A 80 -9.17 9.62 5.98
CA GLU A 80 -8.91 8.18 6.11
C GLU A 80 -8.72 7.53 4.75
N TYR A 81 -9.70 7.73 3.85
CA TYR A 81 -9.65 7.23 2.48
C TYR A 81 -8.38 7.68 1.74
N PHE A 82 -8.03 8.97 1.84
CA PHE A 82 -6.84 9.48 1.16
C PHE A 82 -5.53 8.97 1.76
N VAL A 83 -5.44 8.81 3.08
CA VAL A 83 -4.27 8.20 3.72
C VAL A 83 -4.08 6.78 3.19
N GLU A 84 -5.11 5.96 3.27
CA GLU A 84 -5.07 4.55 2.88
C GLU A 84 -4.75 4.39 1.40
N MET A 85 -5.53 4.99 0.51
CA MET A 85 -5.38 4.79 -0.93
C MET A 85 -4.07 5.37 -1.47
N ASN A 86 -3.58 6.50 -0.94
CA ASN A 86 -2.27 7.02 -1.36
C ASN A 86 -1.12 6.18 -0.81
N ALA A 87 -1.21 5.66 0.41
CA ALA A 87 -0.20 4.77 0.95
C ALA A 87 -0.14 3.47 0.15
N PHE A 88 -1.28 2.82 -0.13
CA PHE A 88 -1.35 1.61 -0.95
C PHE A 88 -0.75 1.85 -2.34
N ARG A 89 -1.12 2.96 -2.98
CA ARG A 89 -0.56 3.36 -4.29
C ARG A 89 0.95 3.52 -4.22
N GLY A 90 1.46 4.25 -3.22
CA GLY A 90 2.88 4.52 -3.05
C GLY A 90 3.69 3.24 -2.80
N ILE A 91 3.19 2.37 -1.91
CA ILE A 91 3.81 1.07 -1.60
C ILE A 91 3.84 0.17 -2.83
N CYS A 92 2.70 -0.04 -3.49
CA CYS A 92 2.61 -0.94 -4.64
C CYS A 92 3.43 -0.44 -5.83
N MET A 93 3.44 0.88 -6.07
CA MET A 93 4.29 1.48 -7.10
C MET A 93 5.77 1.25 -6.80
N ALA A 94 6.22 1.59 -5.59
CA ALA A 94 7.61 1.45 -5.18
C ALA A 94 8.06 -0.02 -5.22
N MET A 95 7.21 -0.95 -4.76
CA MET A 95 7.47 -2.38 -4.80
C MET A 95 7.62 -2.90 -6.25
N VAL A 96 6.72 -2.51 -7.15
CA VAL A 96 6.81 -2.87 -8.58
C VAL A 96 8.09 -2.32 -9.22
N GLU A 97 8.46 -1.07 -8.92
CA GLU A 97 9.72 -0.51 -9.43
C GLU A 97 10.96 -1.24 -8.88
N ALA A 98 10.98 -1.58 -7.59
CA ALA A 98 12.05 -2.37 -6.99
C ALA A 98 12.19 -3.75 -7.67
N LEU A 99 11.07 -4.41 -7.96
CA LEU A 99 11.02 -5.73 -8.61
C LEU A 99 11.40 -5.72 -10.10
N LYS A 100 11.34 -4.56 -10.76
CA LYS A 100 11.85 -4.40 -12.14
C LYS A 100 13.37 -4.33 -12.20
N LEU A 101 14.02 -3.96 -11.10
CA LEU A 101 15.47 -3.94 -11.01
C LEU A 101 15.94 -5.39 -10.81
N GLU A 102 16.71 -5.93 -11.77
CA GLU A 102 17.34 -7.26 -11.66
C GLU A 102 18.51 -7.21 -10.66
N ARG A 103 18.18 -7.06 -9.37
CA ARG A 103 19.11 -6.78 -8.28
C ARG A 103 18.80 -7.61 -7.03
N GLY A 104 19.57 -7.35 -5.97
CA GLY A 104 19.58 -8.14 -4.75
C GLY A 104 18.21 -8.29 -4.11
N PHE A 105 17.37 -7.25 -4.14
CA PHE A 105 16.05 -7.34 -3.53
C PHE A 105 15.14 -8.31 -4.27
N LYS A 106 15.13 -8.26 -5.60
CA LYS A 106 14.36 -9.20 -6.42
C LYS A 106 14.82 -10.63 -6.19
N HIS A 107 16.12 -10.88 -6.18
CA HIS A 107 16.67 -12.21 -5.92
C HIS A 107 16.31 -12.73 -4.53
N PHE A 108 16.42 -11.87 -3.51
CA PHE A 108 15.97 -12.18 -2.16
C PHE A 108 14.49 -12.60 -2.14
N LEU A 109 13.61 -11.86 -2.83
CA LEU A 109 12.20 -12.21 -2.91
C LEU A 109 11.92 -13.49 -3.69
N GLN A 110 12.67 -13.77 -4.76
CA GLN A 110 12.56 -15.02 -5.51
C GLN A 110 12.92 -16.22 -4.63
N GLU A 111 13.95 -16.09 -3.78
CA GLU A 111 14.34 -17.13 -2.83
C GLU A 111 13.30 -17.26 -1.71
N LYS A 112 12.88 -16.14 -1.10
CA LYS A 112 11.96 -16.14 0.04
C LYS A 112 10.54 -16.60 -0.31
N LEU A 113 10.00 -16.16 -1.44
CA LEU A 113 8.64 -16.53 -1.85
C LEU A 113 8.62 -17.80 -2.70
N ALA A 114 9.77 -18.22 -3.25
CA ALA A 114 9.91 -19.41 -4.07
C ALA A 114 8.81 -19.53 -5.14
N HIS A 115 8.01 -20.59 -5.10
CA HIS A 115 6.92 -20.84 -6.05
C HIS A 115 5.80 -19.78 -6.02
N GLN A 116 5.68 -18.99 -4.96
CA GLN A 116 4.68 -17.93 -4.83
C GLN A 116 5.16 -16.56 -5.35
N PHE A 117 6.43 -16.44 -5.75
CA PHE A 117 7.01 -15.17 -6.22
C PHE A 117 6.21 -14.57 -7.38
N ASP A 118 5.90 -15.36 -8.41
CA ASP A 118 5.16 -14.87 -9.57
C ASP A 118 3.71 -14.45 -9.21
N SER A 119 3.05 -15.19 -8.30
CA SER A 119 1.72 -14.82 -7.79
C SER A 119 1.76 -13.46 -7.08
N PHE A 120 2.77 -13.23 -6.22
CA PHE A 120 2.97 -11.96 -5.55
C PHE A 120 3.18 -10.81 -6.57
N VAL A 121 4.04 -11.03 -7.57
CA VAL A 121 4.31 -10.05 -8.64
C VAL A 121 3.02 -9.72 -9.42
N ASP A 122 2.18 -10.71 -9.71
CA ASP A 122 0.93 -10.50 -10.42
C ASP A 122 -0.08 -9.69 -9.59
N ILE A 123 -0.25 -10.02 -8.32
CA ILE A 123 -1.14 -9.30 -7.40
C ILE A 123 -0.68 -7.85 -7.23
N ILE A 124 0.61 -7.62 -6.89
CA ILE A 124 1.11 -6.26 -6.66
C ILE A 124 1.08 -5.41 -7.95
N SER A 125 1.35 -6.02 -9.11
CA SER A 125 1.25 -5.33 -10.41
C SER A 125 -0.19 -4.91 -10.71
N PHE A 126 -1.15 -5.80 -10.45
CA PHE A 126 -2.57 -5.52 -10.65
C PHE A 126 -3.05 -4.38 -9.76
N VAL A 127 -2.82 -4.46 -8.45
CA VAL A 127 -3.17 -3.39 -7.50
C VAL A 127 -2.55 -2.07 -7.91
N ARG A 128 -1.25 -2.07 -8.25
CA ARG A 128 -0.55 -0.87 -8.73
C ARG A 128 -1.25 -0.26 -9.94
N ASN A 129 -1.61 -1.07 -10.94
CA ASN A 129 -2.26 -0.57 -12.17
C ASN A 129 -3.62 0.05 -11.86
N VAL A 130 -4.48 -0.66 -11.11
CA VAL A 130 -5.80 -0.17 -10.70
C VAL A 130 -5.67 1.17 -9.98
N LEU A 131 -4.80 1.25 -8.96
CA LEU A 131 -4.63 2.46 -8.17
C LEU A 131 -3.97 3.60 -8.96
N SER A 132 -3.21 3.31 -10.03
CA SER A 132 -2.54 4.33 -10.84
C SER A 132 -3.46 4.95 -11.91
N HIS A 133 -4.44 4.21 -12.41
CA HIS A 133 -5.30 4.68 -13.48
C HIS A 133 -6.62 5.29 -13.01
N ASN A 134 -6.98 5.05 -11.74
CA ASN A 134 -8.24 5.50 -11.17
C ASN A 134 -8.04 6.66 -10.20
N ILE A 135 -8.79 7.74 -10.42
CA ILE A 135 -8.75 8.99 -9.65
C ILE A 135 -10.03 9.25 -8.85
N HIS A 136 -11.02 8.36 -8.95
CA HIS A 136 -12.31 8.49 -8.27
C HIS A 136 -12.30 7.81 -6.89
N ALA A 137 -13.23 8.23 -6.03
CA ALA A 137 -13.42 7.66 -4.70
C ALA A 137 -13.93 6.20 -4.78
N ASP A 138 -14.81 5.93 -5.75
CA ASP A 138 -15.25 4.58 -6.08
C ASP A 138 -14.41 4.06 -7.25
N ILE A 139 -13.55 3.10 -6.97
CA ILE A 139 -12.64 2.54 -7.97
C ILE A 139 -13.32 1.35 -8.63
N TYR A 140 -13.54 1.46 -9.94
CA TYR A 140 -14.05 0.40 -10.79
C TYR A 140 -12.96 -0.04 -11.77
N LEU A 141 -12.91 -1.33 -12.06
CA LEU A 141 -11.92 -1.86 -12.99
C LEU A 141 -12.16 -1.38 -14.43
N ASP A 142 -11.07 -1.02 -15.10
CA ASP A 142 -10.95 -0.87 -16.54
C ASP A 142 -10.06 -2.01 -17.08
N GLU A 143 -10.28 -2.44 -18.31
CA GLU A 143 -9.57 -3.53 -18.97
C GLU A 143 -8.04 -3.33 -18.89
N LYS A 144 -7.59 -2.09 -19.06
CA LYS A 144 -6.17 -1.71 -18.95
C LYS A 144 -5.54 -2.04 -17.58
N ASP A 145 -6.34 -2.22 -16.54
CA ASP A 145 -5.85 -2.48 -15.19
C ASP A 145 -5.36 -3.92 -15.03
N TYR A 146 -6.03 -4.88 -15.67
CA TYR A 146 -5.76 -6.32 -15.50
C TYR A 146 -5.28 -7.04 -16.77
N GLU A 147 -5.59 -6.53 -17.97
CA GLU A 147 -5.29 -7.22 -19.23
C GLU A 147 -3.79 -7.48 -19.42
N GLY A 148 -2.94 -6.52 -19.03
CA GLY A 148 -1.47 -6.68 -19.08
C GLY A 148 -0.96 -7.81 -18.18
N THR A 149 -1.53 -7.93 -16.97
CA THR A 149 -1.20 -9.01 -16.01
C THR A 149 -1.70 -10.35 -16.53
N LEU A 150 -2.94 -10.43 -17.02
CA LEU A 150 -3.50 -11.65 -17.61
C LEU A 150 -2.67 -12.13 -18.82
N LYS A 151 -2.30 -11.23 -19.75
CA LYS A 151 -1.45 -11.57 -20.90
C LYS A 151 -0.10 -12.13 -20.47
N ARG A 152 0.50 -11.61 -19.39
CA ARG A 152 1.77 -12.10 -18.83
C ARG A 152 1.60 -13.52 -18.27
N ILE A 153 0.59 -13.74 -17.43
CA ILE A 153 0.28 -15.06 -16.85
C ILE A 153 0.13 -16.12 -17.95
N LEU A 154 -0.68 -15.84 -18.96
CA LEU A 154 -0.95 -16.77 -20.06
C LEU A 154 0.30 -17.04 -20.92
N ARG A 155 1.14 -16.03 -21.17
CA ARG A 155 2.41 -16.20 -21.91
C ARG A 155 3.37 -17.13 -21.18
N CYS A 156 3.38 -17.07 -19.86
CA CYS A 156 4.16 -17.96 -19.00
C CYS A 156 3.50 -19.33 -18.80
N ARG A 157 2.34 -19.60 -19.39
CA ARG A 157 1.55 -20.84 -19.24
C ARG A 157 1.19 -21.14 -17.78
N ARG A 158 0.99 -20.10 -16.97
CA ARG A 158 0.55 -20.20 -15.57
C ARG A 158 -0.98 -20.14 -15.47
N ASP A 159 -1.52 -20.63 -14.34
CA ASP A 159 -2.96 -20.57 -14.04
C ASP A 159 -3.40 -19.11 -13.80
N PRO A 160 -4.42 -18.59 -14.51
CA PRO A 160 -4.98 -17.27 -14.27
C PRO A 160 -5.80 -17.15 -12.99
N ASN A 161 -6.14 -18.26 -12.32
CA ASN A 161 -6.60 -18.26 -10.94
C ASN A 161 -5.39 -18.16 -10.00
N VAL A 162 -4.91 -16.94 -9.82
CA VAL A 162 -3.72 -16.67 -9.01
C VAL A 162 -4.06 -16.78 -7.54
N HIS A 163 -3.34 -17.65 -6.84
CA HIS A 163 -3.43 -17.83 -5.40
C HIS A 163 -2.12 -17.43 -4.72
N PHE A 164 -2.22 -16.78 -3.58
CA PHE A 164 -1.11 -16.43 -2.70
C PHE A 164 -1.51 -16.68 -1.25
N ASP A 165 -0.66 -17.40 -0.51
CA ASP A 165 -0.84 -17.75 0.91
C ASP A 165 0.49 -17.58 1.65
N PHE A 166 0.57 -16.54 2.46
CA PHE A 166 1.74 -16.21 3.25
C PHE A 166 1.38 -16.08 4.73
N LEU A 167 2.15 -16.74 5.59
CA LEU A 167 2.03 -16.69 7.04
C LEU A 167 3.35 -16.21 7.61
N TYR A 168 3.36 -15.13 8.40
CA TYR A 168 4.60 -14.58 8.95
C TYR A 168 5.33 -15.60 9.83
N SER A 169 4.59 -16.37 10.62
CA SER A 169 5.12 -17.42 11.50
C SER A 169 5.82 -18.57 10.76
N ARG A 170 5.57 -18.75 9.47
CA ARG A 170 6.11 -19.84 8.63
C ARG A 170 7.12 -19.33 7.61
N ASP A 171 6.78 -18.23 6.95
CA ASP A 171 7.46 -17.77 5.73
C ASP A 171 8.43 -16.62 5.99
N LEU A 172 8.37 -15.98 7.17
CA LEU A 172 9.21 -14.84 7.53
C LEU A 172 9.44 -14.76 9.04
N GLU A 173 9.97 -15.83 9.61
CA GLU A 173 10.19 -15.98 11.06
C GLU A 173 11.06 -14.88 11.68
N GLU A 174 11.92 -14.24 10.88
CA GLU A 174 12.72 -13.08 11.32
C GLU A 174 11.86 -11.86 11.68
N ILE A 175 10.62 -11.80 11.20
CA ILE A 175 9.62 -10.79 11.56
C ILE A 175 8.63 -11.43 12.54
N GLN A 176 8.58 -10.92 13.77
CA GLN A 176 7.68 -11.45 14.79
C GLN A 176 6.21 -11.35 14.35
N SER A 177 5.52 -12.48 14.34
CA SER A 177 4.08 -12.53 14.04
C SER A 177 3.24 -12.21 15.28
N PRO A 178 2.21 -11.36 15.18
CA PRO A 178 1.25 -11.12 16.27
C PRO A 178 0.46 -12.37 16.68
N ALA A 179 0.21 -13.29 15.74
CA ALA A 179 -0.48 -14.56 15.99
C ALA A 179 -0.01 -15.66 15.00
N PRO A 180 -0.18 -16.95 15.31
CA PRO A 180 0.31 -18.04 14.46
C PRO A 180 -0.27 -18.04 13.03
N GLU A 181 -1.55 -17.74 12.90
CA GLU A 181 -2.31 -17.70 11.63
C GLU A 181 -2.31 -16.33 10.94
N TYR A 182 -1.58 -15.35 11.48
CA TYR A 182 -1.54 -14.00 10.94
C TYR A 182 -0.67 -13.94 9.69
N GLY A 183 -1.25 -13.42 8.60
CA GLY A 183 -0.60 -13.39 7.30
C GLY A 183 -1.53 -12.95 6.18
N PHE A 184 -0.98 -12.85 4.98
CA PHE A 184 -1.70 -12.39 3.80
C PHE A 184 -2.12 -13.58 2.93
N LYS A 185 -3.42 -13.66 2.65
CA LYS A 185 -3.99 -14.63 1.72
C LYS A 185 -4.88 -13.91 0.74
N CYS A 186 -4.72 -14.21 -0.54
CA CYS A 186 -5.51 -13.59 -1.61
C CYS A 186 -5.66 -14.57 -2.78
N THR A 187 -6.83 -14.55 -3.42
CA THR A 187 -7.08 -15.32 -4.64
C THR A 187 -7.78 -14.43 -5.65
N ILE A 188 -7.20 -14.30 -6.85
CA ILE A 188 -7.75 -13.48 -7.93
C ILE A 188 -7.84 -14.33 -9.18
N ASN A 189 -9.06 -14.47 -9.72
CA ASN A 189 -9.26 -15.07 -11.02
C ASN A 189 -9.20 -13.99 -12.11
N PHE A 190 -8.03 -13.82 -12.71
CA PHE A 190 -7.79 -12.82 -13.75
C PHE A 190 -8.60 -13.04 -15.03
N GLN A 191 -9.09 -14.26 -15.30
CA GLN A 191 -9.97 -14.53 -16.44
C GLN A 191 -11.40 -14.03 -16.22
N ASN A 192 -11.83 -13.91 -14.96
CA ASN A 192 -13.19 -13.51 -14.62
C ASN A 192 -13.33 -12.00 -14.36
N LEU A 193 -12.22 -11.26 -14.35
CA LEU A 193 -12.23 -9.80 -14.21
C LEU A 193 -12.89 -9.14 -15.42
N ASN A 194 -13.70 -8.13 -15.17
CA ASN A 194 -14.43 -7.39 -16.18
C ASN A 194 -14.49 -5.90 -15.85
N ASN A 195 -14.76 -5.09 -16.88
CA ASN A 195 -14.97 -3.65 -16.72
C ASN A 195 -16.13 -3.37 -15.78
N ASN A 196 -16.01 -2.32 -14.97
CA ASN A 196 -17.00 -1.92 -13.97
C ASN A 196 -17.19 -2.91 -12.80
N THR A 197 -16.29 -3.89 -12.61
CA THR A 197 -16.23 -4.59 -11.32
C THR A 197 -15.70 -3.62 -10.25
N PRO A 198 -16.35 -3.46 -9.09
CA PRO A 198 -15.79 -2.68 -7.99
C PRO A 198 -14.46 -3.27 -7.51
N PHE A 199 -13.41 -2.46 -7.40
CA PHE A 199 -12.09 -2.95 -7.03
C PHE A 199 -12.07 -3.65 -5.67
N LEU A 200 -12.79 -3.10 -4.69
CA LEU A 200 -12.85 -3.67 -3.34
C LEU A 200 -13.65 -4.98 -3.23
N GLU A 201 -14.38 -5.37 -4.28
CA GLU A 201 -14.98 -6.72 -4.39
C GLU A 201 -13.97 -7.76 -4.92
N VAL A 202 -12.87 -7.31 -5.54
CA VAL A 202 -11.80 -8.17 -6.04
C VAL A 202 -10.67 -8.32 -5.03
N ILE A 203 -10.27 -7.21 -4.40
CA ILE A 203 -9.34 -7.18 -3.27
C ILE A 203 -9.93 -6.29 -2.19
N SER A 204 -10.31 -6.91 -1.08
CA SER A 204 -10.86 -6.22 0.08
C SER A 204 -9.88 -5.21 0.70
N LEU A 205 -10.42 -4.26 1.47
CA LEU A 205 -9.58 -3.31 2.20
C LEU A 205 -8.61 -4.02 3.17
N TRP A 206 -9.05 -5.11 3.81
CA TRP A 206 -8.18 -5.93 4.65
C TRP A 206 -7.02 -6.54 3.85
N GLU A 207 -7.28 -7.08 2.65
CA GLU A 207 -6.21 -7.60 1.78
C GLU A 207 -5.24 -6.50 1.34
N LEU A 208 -5.70 -5.27 1.09
CA LEU A 208 -4.81 -4.13 0.78
C LEU A 208 -3.92 -3.74 1.96
N MET A 209 -4.46 -3.75 3.17
CA MET A 209 -3.70 -3.52 4.40
C MET A 209 -2.63 -4.60 4.60
N MET A 210 -3.01 -5.87 4.47
CA MET A 210 -2.09 -7.00 4.62
C MET A 210 -1.04 -7.06 3.51
N LEU A 211 -1.40 -6.75 2.26
CA LEU A 211 -0.45 -6.65 1.16
C LEU A 211 0.58 -5.54 1.41
N SER A 212 0.13 -4.41 1.94
CA SER A 212 1.01 -3.27 2.28
C SER A 212 1.97 -3.61 3.41
N GLU A 213 1.48 -4.28 4.45
CA GLU A 213 2.31 -4.77 5.56
C GLU A 213 3.31 -5.83 5.10
N LEU A 214 2.88 -6.77 4.24
CA LEU A 214 3.78 -7.76 3.66
C LEU A 214 4.89 -7.09 2.85
N CYS A 215 4.55 -6.10 2.03
CA CYS A 215 5.55 -5.33 1.29
C CYS A 215 6.57 -4.70 2.22
N PHE A 216 6.12 -4.03 3.28
CA PHE A 216 7.01 -3.41 4.28
C PHE A 216 7.91 -4.45 4.96
N ASN A 217 7.34 -5.53 5.48
CA ASN A 217 8.07 -6.55 6.23
C ASN A 217 9.11 -7.28 5.36
N LEU A 218 8.81 -7.49 4.08
CA LEU A 218 9.78 -8.03 3.12
C LEU A 218 10.97 -7.09 2.90
N VAL A 219 10.75 -5.77 2.86
CA VAL A 219 11.83 -4.79 2.79
C VAL A 219 12.68 -4.83 4.06
N ILE A 220 12.05 -4.87 5.24
CA ILE A 220 12.77 -4.95 6.52
C ILE A 220 13.61 -6.23 6.59
N ALA A 221 13.05 -7.38 6.23
CA ALA A 221 13.76 -8.66 6.22
C ALA A 221 14.99 -8.64 5.29
N TYR A 222 14.85 -8.06 4.08
CA TYR A 222 15.98 -7.88 3.16
C TYR A 222 17.08 -6.98 3.73
N ARG A 223 16.72 -5.94 4.49
CA ARG A 223 17.71 -5.08 5.15
C ARG A 223 18.43 -5.84 6.27
N LEU A 224 17.70 -6.61 7.07
CA LEU A 224 18.29 -7.44 8.14
C LEU A 224 19.24 -8.50 7.60
N SER A 225 18.93 -9.09 6.43
CA SER A 225 19.80 -10.06 5.77
C SER A 225 21.08 -9.45 5.19
N LYS A 226 21.13 -8.13 4.96
CA LYS A 226 22.36 -7.42 4.55
C LYS A 226 23.28 -7.09 5.73
N THR A 227 22.76 -7.08 6.95
CA THR A 227 23.51 -6.72 8.18
C THR A 227 24.01 -7.94 8.95
N SER A 228 23.58 -9.14 8.58
CA SER A 228 24.00 -10.43 9.15
C SER A 228 25.14 -11.05 8.36
#